data_AF-A0A258JKJ5-F1
#
_entry.id   AF-A0A258JKJ5-F1
#
_cell.length_a   1.000
_cell.length_b   1.000
_cell.length_c   1.000
_cell.angle_alpha   90.00
_cell.angle_beta   90.00
_cell.angle_gamma   90.00
#
_symmetry.space_group_name_H-M   'P 1'
#
loop_
_entity.id
_entity.type
_entity.pdbx_description
1 polymer ?
#
loop_
_entity_poly.entity_id
_entity_poly.type
_entity_poly.pdbx_seq_one_letter_code
_entity_poly.pdbx_strand_id
1 'polypeptide(L)'
;AGSTTQVKVNDTSVPYGPDFAKATTAALLAAGYPDTATNKDVIKMSSPFDIFQPRVAAVIGLLFVLVLFVTMVYGPIAAALVELFPTRIRYTSMSLPYHIGNGWFGGLLPATAFAMVAATGDIYYGLWYPIVIALATFVIGLLFVPETKDRNLEDWH
;
A
#
# COMPACT_ATOMS: atom_id res chain seq x y z
N ALA A 1 4.11 44.34 1.81
CA ALA A 1 4.25 43.56 3.06
C ALA A 1 3.45 42.28 2.88
N GLY A 2 4.09 41.11 2.95
CA GLY A 2 3.41 39.82 2.77
C GLY A 2 2.51 39.54 3.96
N SER A 3 1.28 39.07 3.71
CA SER A 3 0.39 38.58 4.76
C SER A 3 1.08 37.48 5.56
N THR A 4 0.97 37.50 6.88
CA THR A 4 1.44 36.42 7.74
C THR A 4 0.77 35.11 7.34
N THR A 5 1.55 34.02 7.29
CA THR A 5 1.03 32.69 6.97
C THR A 5 -0.07 32.31 7.95
N GLN A 6 -1.21 31.84 7.44
CA GLN A 6 -2.36 31.45 8.26
C GLN A 6 -2.93 30.12 7.76
N VAL A 7 -3.43 29.31 8.68
CA VAL A 7 -4.14 28.06 8.39
C VAL A 7 -5.62 28.29 8.59
N LYS A 8 -6.44 27.90 7.61
CA LYS A 8 -7.90 27.99 7.69
C LYS A 8 -8.46 26.61 8.03
N VAL A 9 -9.17 26.51 9.15
CA VAL A 9 -9.90 25.33 9.59
C VAL A 9 -11.39 25.66 9.53
N ASN A 10 -12.11 25.11 8.54
CA ASN A 10 -13.46 25.54 8.17
C ASN A 10 -13.53 27.06 7.96
N ASP A 11 -14.28 27.80 8.79
CA ASP A 11 -14.38 29.26 8.74
C ASP A 11 -13.39 29.98 9.67
N THR A 12 -12.66 29.25 10.51
CA THR A 12 -11.72 29.81 11.49
C THR A 12 -10.34 29.96 10.87
N SER A 13 -9.81 31.19 10.86
CA SER A 13 -8.43 31.46 10.41
C SER A 13 -7.49 31.55 11.61
N VAL A 14 -6.47 30.70 11.64
CA VAL A 14 -5.45 30.64 12.69
C VAL A 14 -4.14 31.24 12.15
N PRO A 15 -3.75 32.45 12.58
CA PRO A 15 -2.51 33.08 12.14
C PRO A 15 -1.28 32.44 12.80
N TYR A 16 -0.16 32.39 12.08
CA TYR A 16 1.11 31.89 12.60
C TYR A 16 1.65 32.79 13.73
N GLY A 17 2.04 32.16 14.85
CA GLY A 17 2.51 32.82 16.07
C GLY A 17 3.00 31.81 17.11
N PRO A 18 3.40 32.26 18.31
CA PRO A 18 3.99 31.41 19.36
C PRO A 18 3.08 30.24 19.77
N ASP A 19 1.77 30.48 19.81
CA ASP A 19 0.77 29.48 20.21
C ASP A 19 0.13 28.75 19.02
N PHE A 20 0.71 28.85 17.82
CA PHE A 20 0.11 28.36 16.58
C PHE A 20 -0.29 26.87 16.65
N ALA A 21 0.57 26.01 17.19
CA ALA A 21 0.27 24.58 17.30
C ALA A 21 -0.94 24.31 18.21
N LYS A 22 -1.01 25.00 19.35
CA LYS A 22 -2.12 24.87 20.30
C LYS A 22 -3.42 25.43 19.73
N ALA A 23 -3.37 26.61 19.10
CA ALA A 23 -4.51 27.26 18.48
C ALA A 23 -5.06 26.47 17.28
N THR A 24 -4.19 25.90 16.45
CA THR A 24 -4.58 25.06 15.30
C THR A 24 -5.24 23.77 15.78
N THR A 25 -4.69 23.12 16.81
CA THR A 25 -5.27 21.91 17.40
C THR A 25 -6.66 22.19 17.98
N ALA A 26 -6.83 23.28 18.72
CA ALA A 26 -8.14 23.69 19.24
C ALA A 26 -9.16 23.98 18.14
N ALA A 27 -8.73 24.65 17.05
CA ALA A 27 -9.59 24.91 15.89
C ALA A 27 -10.01 23.62 15.16
N LEU A 28 -9.10 22.66 15.00
CA LEU A 28 -9.40 21.34 14.44
C LEU A 28 -10.41 20.56 15.30
N LEU A 29 -10.22 20.54 16.61
CA LEU A 29 -11.16 19.88 17.53
C LEU A 29 -12.55 20.54 17.49
N ALA A 30 -12.61 21.87 17.50
CA ALA A 30 -13.87 22.61 17.36
C ALA A 30 -14.57 22.36 16.01
N ALA A 31 -13.80 22.09 14.96
CA ALA A 31 -14.29 21.73 13.63
C ALA A 31 -14.74 20.25 13.52
N GLY A 32 -14.70 19.49 14.62
CA GLY A 32 -15.14 18.09 14.66
C GLY A 32 -14.09 17.09 14.17
N TYR A 33 -12.84 17.51 13.96
CA TYR A 33 -11.77 16.57 13.68
C TYR A 33 -11.48 15.73 14.92
N PRO A 34 -11.30 14.41 14.78
CA PRO A 34 -11.07 13.54 15.92
C PRO A 34 -9.74 13.88 16.61
N ASP A 35 -9.79 14.00 17.93
CA ASP A 35 -8.59 14.17 18.76
C ASP A 35 -7.69 12.94 18.60
N THR A 36 -6.43 13.13 18.23
CA THR A 36 -5.46 12.03 18.16
C THR A 36 -5.29 11.34 19.51
N ALA A 37 -5.56 12.01 20.65
CA ALA A 37 -5.55 11.43 21.98
C ALA A 37 -6.83 10.66 22.36
N THR A 38 -8.00 11.04 21.83
CA THR A 38 -9.31 10.44 22.18
C THR A 38 -9.83 9.48 21.11
N ASN A 39 -9.22 9.45 19.92
CA ASN A 39 -9.61 8.56 18.83
C ASN A 39 -9.24 7.12 19.17
N LYS A 40 -10.20 6.39 19.77
CA LYS A 40 -10.05 4.99 20.18
C LYS A 40 -9.78 4.08 18.99
N ASP A 41 -9.98 4.51 17.75
CA ASP A 41 -9.76 3.66 16.57
C ASP A 41 -8.31 3.63 16.11
N VAL A 42 -7.47 4.55 16.61
CA VAL A 42 -6.03 4.55 16.33
C VAL A 42 -5.33 3.60 17.28
N ILE A 43 -4.78 2.51 16.75
CA ILE A 43 -3.95 1.58 17.52
C ILE A 43 -2.62 2.27 17.83
N LYS A 44 -2.32 2.42 19.12
CA LYS A 44 -1.06 2.99 19.62
C LYS A 44 -0.30 1.92 20.38
N MET A 45 0.96 1.70 19.99
CA MET A 45 1.90 0.89 20.76
C MET A 45 2.83 1.83 21.53
N SER A 46 2.81 1.71 22.86
CA SER A 46 3.64 2.49 23.79
C SER A 46 4.79 1.64 24.35
N SER A 47 4.63 0.32 24.35
CA SER A 47 5.62 -0.67 24.78
C SER A 47 5.64 -1.86 23.80
N PRO A 48 6.79 -2.55 23.62
CA PRO A 48 6.85 -3.78 22.81
C PRO A 48 5.87 -4.87 23.25
N PHE A 49 5.46 -4.91 24.51
CA PHE A 49 4.50 -5.90 25.03
C PHE A 49 3.03 -5.59 24.68
N ASP A 50 2.74 -4.44 24.07
CA ASP A 50 1.39 -4.10 23.62
C ASP A 50 0.90 -5.00 22.48
N ILE A 51 1.78 -5.83 21.89
CA ILE A 51 1.42 -6.86 20.91
C ILE A 51 0.36 -7.84 21.42
N PHE A 52 0.27 -8.05 22.74
CA PHE A 52 -0.72 -8.94 23.36
C PHE A 52 -2.07 -8.27 23.57
N GLN A 53 -2.19 -6.96 23.31
CA GLN A 53 -3.48 -6.29 23.32
C GLN A 53 -4.33 -6.85 22.16
N PRO A 54 -5.62 -7.20 22.39
CA PRO A 54 -6.43 -7.88 21.39
C PRO A 54 -6.49 -7.20 20.02
N ARG A 55 -6.50 -5.86 19.98
CA ARG A 55 -6.56 -5.08 18.73
C ARG A 55 -5.24 -5.10 17.97
N VAL A 56 -4.11 -5.00 18.68
CA VAL A 56 -2.77 -5.10 18.08
C VAL A 56 -2.55 -6.50 17.55
N ALA A 57 -2.87 -7.53 18.36
CA ALA A 57 -2.80 -8.92 17.96
C ALA A 57 -3.67 -9.22 16.72
N ALA A 58 -4.88 -8.66 16.64
CA ALA A 58 -5.74 -8.80 15.47
C ALA A 58 -5.12 -8.21 14.20
N VAL A 59 -4.52 -7.01 14.28
CA VAL A 59 -3.83 -6.41 13.13
C VAL A 59 -2.59 -7.21 12.74
N ILE A 60 -1.80 -7.68 13.71
CA ILE A 60 -0.65 -8.56 13.45
C ILE A 60 -1.13 -9.84 12.76
N GLY A 61 -2.21 -10.46 13.24
CA GLY A 61 -2.80 -11.66 12.63
C GLY A 61 -3.27 -11.41 11.20
N LEU A 62 -3.93 -10.28 10.93
CA LEU A 62 -4.32 -9.87 9.59
C LEU A 62 -3.09 -9.70 8.67
N LEU A 63 -2.07 -8.96 9.12
CA LEU A 63 -0.84 -8.76 8.36
C LEU A 63 -0.11 -10.09 8.11
N PHE A 64 -0.11 -11.00 9.10
CA PHE A 64 0.47 -12.32 8.96
C PHE A 64 -0.24 -13.14 7.87
N VAL A 65 -1.58 -13.14 7.85
CA VAL A 65 -2.35 -13.82 6.79
C VAL A 65 -2.06 -13.21 5.42
N LEU A 66 -1.96 -11.88 5.31
CA LEU A 66 -1.60 -11.21 4.06
C LEU A 66 -0.19 -11.61 3.59
N VAL A 67 0.79 -11.62 4.50
CA VAL A 67 2.16 -12.06 4.18
C VAL A 67 2.19 -13.53 3.79
N LEU A 68 1.41 -14.39 4.45
CA LEU A 68 1.29 -15.80 4.11
C LEU A 68 0.76 -15.99 2.68
N PHE A 69 -0.23 -15.21 2.24
CA PHE A 69 -0.68 -15.24 0.85
C PHE A 69 0.41 -14.78 -0.12
N VAL A 70 1.16 -13.73 0.24
CA VAL A 70 2.28 -13.27 -0.59
C VAL A 70 3.36 -14.36 -0.69
N THR A 71 3.71 -15.04 0.39
CA THR A 71 4.75 -16.08 0.36
C THR A 71 4.33 -17.32 -0.43
N MET A 72 3.06 -17.73 -0.34
CA MET A 72 2.50 -18.81 -1.17
C MET A 72 2.62 -18.53 -2.66
N VAL A 73 2.58 -17.26 -3.06
CA VAL A 73 2.73 -16.83 -4.46
C VAL A 73 4.20 -16.72 -4.86
N TYR A 74 5.07 -16.23 -3.98
CA TYR A 74 6.49 -16.03 -4.28
C TYR A 74 7.25 -17.35 -4.51
N GLY A 75 6.89 -18.43 -3.82
CA GLY A 75 7.53 -19.73 -3.99
C GLY A 75 7.41 -20.28 -5.42
N PRO A 76 6.19 -20.46 -5.94
CA PRO A 76 5.95 -20.93 -7.32
C PRO A 76 6.46 -19.97 -8.40
N ILE A 77 6.36 -18.65 -8.20
CA ILE A 77 6.82 -17.66 -9.18
C ILE A 77 8.31 -17.81 -9.48
N ALA A 78 9.14 -18.06 -8.46
CA ALA A 78 10.57 -18.23 -8.65
C ALA A 78 10.89 -19.43 -9.57
N ALA A 79 10.16 -20.55 -9.41
CA ALA A 79 10.31 -21.73 -10.26
C ALA A 79 9.78 -21.47 -11.69
N ALA A 80 8.59 -20.88 -11.82
CA ALA A 80 7.99 -20.58 -13.12
C ALA A 80 8.86 -19.64 -13.97
N LEU A 81 9.46 -18.60 -13.37
CA LEU A 81 10.37 -17.70 -14.07
C LEU A 81 11.66 -18.39 -14.54
N VAL A 82 12.14 -19.39 -13.81
CA VAL A 82 13.30 -20.19 -14.20
C VAL A 82 12.96 -21.10 -15.39
N GLU A 83 11.74 -21.63 -15.46
CA GLU A 83 11.27 -22.48 -16.56
C GLU A 83 10.91 -21.71 -17.84
N LEU A 84 10.35 -20.50 -17.69
CA LEU A 84 9.91 -19.68 -18.82
C LEU A 84 11.05 -18.99 -19.58
N PHE A 85 12.20 -18.76 -18.94
CA PHE A 85 13.30 -18.01 -19.55
C PHE A 85 14.58 -18.84 -19.75
N PRO A 86 15.19 -18.81 -20.95
CA PRO A 86 16.47 -19.43 -21.23
C PRO A 86 17.58 -18.93 -20.30
N THR A 87 18.47 -19.83 -19.89
CA THR A 87 19.57 -19.56 -18.94
C THR A 87 20.43 -18.36 -19.32
N ARG A 88 20.66 -18.13 -20.61
CA ARG A 88 21.47 -17.02 -21.15
C ARG A 88 20.90 -15.61 -20.90
N ILE A 89 19.58 -15.45 -20.79
CA ILE A 89 18.90 -14.15 -20.59
C ILE A 89 18.13 -14.07 -19.27
N ARG A 90 18.20 -15.12 -18.45
CA ARG A 90 17.41 -15.28 -17.24
C ARG A 90 17.51 -14.09 -16.29
N TYR A 91 18.71 -13.56 -16.07
CA TYR A 91 18.93 -12.45 -15.13
C TYR A 91 18.27 -11.14 -15.61
N THR A 92 18.43 -10.80 -16.90
CA THR A 92 17.82 -9.61 -17.52
C THR A 92 16.30 -9.75 -17.66
N SER A 93 15.84 -10.97 -17.94
CA SER A 93 14.41 -11.26 -18.14
C SER A 93 13.64 -11.35 -16.82
N MET A 94 14.28 -11.75 -15.73
CA MET A 94 13.68 -11.74 -14.38
C MET A 94 13.52 -10.34 -13.82
N SER A 95 14.46 -9.42 -14.10
CA SER A 95 14.41 -8.07 -13.53
C SER A 95 13.28 -7.23 -14.13
N LEU A 96 12.90 -7.46 -15.39
CA LEU A 96 11.90 -6.66 -16.09
C LEU A 96 10.48 -6.81 -15.48
N PRO A 97 9.95 -8.02 -15.22
CA PRO A 97 8.72 -8.20 -14.45
C PRO A 97 8.81 -7.60 -13.05
N TYR A 98 9.95 -7.75 -12.36
CA TYR A 98 10.15 -7.21 -11.01
C TYR A 98 10.12 -5.67 -11.00
N HIS A 99 10.79 -5.01 -11.94
CA HIS A 99 10.84 -3.55 -12.01
C HIS A 99 9.51 -2.95 -12.45
N ILE A 100 8.81 -3.56 -13.39
CA ILE A 100 7.49 -3.09 -13.83
C ILE A 100 6.46 -3.31 -12.72
N GLY A 101 6.43 -4.52 -12.15
CA GLY A 101 5.53 -4.90 -11.07
C GLY A 101 5.73 -4.05 -9.81
N ASN A 102 6.93 -4.10 -9.23
CA ASN A 102 7.19 -3.40 -7.97
C ASN A 102 7.39 -1.90 -8.18
N GLY A 103 8.04 -1.51 -9.27
CA GLY A 103 8.37 -0.10 -9.52
C GLY A 103 7.14 0.71 -9.94
N TRP A 104 6.46 0.28 -11.00
CA TRP A 104 5.34 1.05 -11.54
C TRP A 104 4.05 0.80 -10.76
N PHE A 105 3.58 -0.45 -10.71
CA PHE A 105 2.31 -0.75 -10.07
C PHE A 105 2.39 -0.64 -8.54
N GLY A 106 3.44 -1.20 -7.94
CA GLY A 106 3.68 -1.13 -6.50
C GLY A 106 4.06 0.27 -6.02
N GLY A 107 5.02 0.92 -6.69
CA GLY A 107 5.52 2.23 -6.28
C GLY A 107 4.49 3.36 -6.39
N LEU A 108 3.58 3.29 -7.37
CA LEU A 108 2.50 4.28 -7.53
C LEU A 108 1.28 4.00 -6.66
N LEU A 109 1.20 2.82 -6.02
CA LEU A 109 0.05 2.43 -5.19
C LEU A 109 -0.23 3.45 -4.07
N PRO A 110 0.72 3.88 -3.23
CA PRO A 110 0.43 4.78 -2.12
C PRO A 110 -0.09 6.15 -2.59
N ALA A 111 0.54 6.71 -3.62
CA ALA A 111 0.16 8.01 -4.17
C ALA A 111 -1.24 7.96 -4.83
N THR A 112 -1.50 6.91 -5.61
CA THR A 112 -2.78 6.75 -6.31
C THR A 112 -3.91 6.44 -5.34
N ALA A 113 -3.69 5.52 -4.39
CA ALA A 113 -4.65 5.20 -3.35
C ALA A 113 -5.00 6.44 -2.50
N PHE A 114 -4.00 7.25 -2.13
CA PHE A 114 -4.23 8.50 -1.42
C PHE A 114 -5.05 9.48 -2.25
N ALA A 115 -4.71 9.69 -3.54
CA ALA A 115 -5.46 10.57 -4.42
C ALA A 115 -6.91 10.11 -4.61
N MET A 116 -7.14 8.80 -4.73
CA MET A 116 -8.47 8.17 -4.83
C MET A 116 -9.31 8.42 -3.58
N VAL A 117 -8.73 8.23 -2.39
CA VAL A 117 -9.40 8.52 -1.11
C VAL A 117 -9.71 10.02 -0.99
N ALA A 118 -8.75 10.88 -1.33
CA ALA A 118 -8.94 12.33 -1.28
C ALA A 118 -10.02 12.83 -2.24
N ALA A 119 -10.13 12.23 -3.44
CA ALA A 119 -11.14 12.60 -4.43
C ALA A 119 -12.55 12.12 -4.08
N THR A 120 -12.68 10.96 -3.41
CA THR A 120 -13.98 10.35 -3.09
C THR A 120 -14.48 10.65 -1.68
N GLY A 121 -13.56 10.98 -0.75
CA GLY A 121 -13.85 11.08 0.67
C GLY A 121 -14.00 9.73 1.39
N ASP A 122 -13.90 8.61 0.68
CA ASP A 122 -14.01 7.26 1.24
C ASP A 122 -12.62 6.64 1.41
N ILE A 123 -12.25 6.34 2.66
CA ILE A 123 -10.96 5.73 3.04
C ILE A 123 -10.77 4.33 2.44
N TYR A 124 -11.85 3.63 2.13
CA TYR A 124 -11.80 2.29 1.54
C TYR A 124 -11.64 2.32 0.02
N TYR A 125 -11.89 3.46 -0.62
CA TYR A 125 -11.85 3.56 -2.07
C TYR A 125 -10.45 3.29 -2.65
N GLY A 126 -9.40 3.61 -1.89
CA GLY A 126 -8.01 3.28 -2.26
C GLY A 126 -7.74 1.78 -2.43
N LEU A 127 -8.57 0.89 -1.84
CA LEU A 127 -8.44 -0.56 -1.98
C LEU A 127 -8.74 -1.05 -3.40
N TRP A 128 -9.48 -0.28 -4.20
CA TRP A 128 -9.78 -0.65 -5.58
C TRP A 128 -8.54 -0.70 -6.47
N TYR A 129 -7.50 0.11 -6.18
CA TYR A 129 -6.27 0.09 -6.97
C TYR A 129 -5.60 -1.29 -6.98
N PRO A 130 -5.19 -1.88 -5.84
CA PRO A 130 -4.57 -3.21 -5.85
C PRO A 130 -5.54 -4.31 -6.31
N ILE A 131 -6.84 -4.20 -6.03
CA ILE A 131 -7.84 -5.18 -6.46
C ILE A 131 -7.93 -5.24 -7.99
N VAL A 132 -8.07 -4.09 -8.65
CA VAL A 132 -8.19 -4.04 -10.12
C VAL A 132 -6.91 -4.54 -10.79
N ILE A 133 -5.74 -4.13 -10.29
CA ILE A 133 -4.46 -4.60 -10.83
C ILE A 133 -4.28 -6.11 -10.62
N ALA A 134 -4.64 -6.65 -9.46
CA ALA A 134 -4.59 -8.09 -9.21
C ALA A 134 -5.53 -8.87 -10.14
N LEU A 135 -6.78 -8.41 -10.32
CA LEU A 135 -7.73 -9.04 -11.23
C LEU A 135 -7.27 -8.97 -12.69
N ALA A 136 -6.75 -7.83 -13.13
CA ALA A 136 -6.19 -7.69 -14.46
C ALA A 136 -5.01 -8.66 -14.67
N THR A 137 -4.11 -8.76 -13.69
CA THR A 137 -2.97 -9.68 -13.73
C THR A 137 -3.41 -11.14 -13.76
N PHE A 138 -4.44 -11.51 -13.00
CA PHE A 138 -5.03 -12.84 -13.01
C PHE A 138 -5.63 -13.18 -14.38
N VAL A 139 -6.42 -12.29 -14.98
CA VAL A 139 -7.04 -12.49 -16.30
C VAL A 139 -5.96 -12.60 -17.39
N ILE A 140 -4.97 -11.71 -17.39
CA ILE A 140 -3.86 -11.75 -18.34
C ILE A 140 -3.06 -13.03 -18.15
N GLY A 141 -2.76 -13.40 -16.91
CA GLY A 141 -2.06 -14.63 -16.56
C GLY A 141 -2.78 -15.86 -17.10
N LEU A 142 -4.08 -15.97 -16.84
CA LEU A 142 -4.93 -17.07 -17.28
C LEU A 142 -4.95 -17.23 -18.81
N LEU A 143 -4.95 -16.12 -19.56
CA LEU A 143 -5.09 -16.14 -21.02
C LEU A 143 -3.76 -16.28 -21.76
N PHE A 144 -2.67 -15.72 -21.23
CA PHE A 144 -1.42 -15.54 -21.97
C PHE A 144 -0.22 -16.30 -21.38
N VAL A 145 -0.28 -16.77 -20.13
CA VAL A 145 0.82 -17.56 -19.57
C VAL A 145 0.71 -18.99 -20.12
N PRO A 146 1.70 -19.45 -20.92
CA PRO A 146 1.68 -20.78 -21.48
C PRO A 146 1.94 -21.84 -20.40
N GLU A 147 1.28 -22.98 -20.51
CA GLU A 147 1.53 -24.16 -19.67
C GLU A 147 2.97 -24.67 -19.91
N THR A 148 3.79 -24.72 -18.85
CA THR A 148 5.22 -25.10 -18.93
C THR A 148 5.49 -26.57 -18.61
N LYS A 149 4.50 -27.33 -18.10
CA LYS A 149 4.67 -28.70 -17.63
C LYS A 149 5.33 -29.68 -18.62
N ASP A 150 5.15 -29.48 -19.92
CA ASP A 150 5.63 -30.41 -20.97
C ASP A 150 6.71 -29.81 -21.90
N ARG A 151 7.35 -28.69 -21.54
CA ARG A 151 8.42 -28.07 -22.36
C ARG A 151 9.82 -28.47 -21.88
N ASN A 152 10.61 -29.11 -22.76
CA ASN A 152 12.02 -29.38 -22.52
C ASN A 152 12.81 -28.06 -22.39
N LEU A 153 13.59 -27.93 -21.31
CA LEU A 153 14.43 -26.75 -21.04
C LEU A 153 15.64 -26.63 -21.98
N GLU A 154 16.02 -27.72 -22.65
CA GLU A 154 17.21 -27.81 -23.51
C GLU A 154 16.93 -27.55 -25.00
N ASP A 155 15.68 -27.66 -25.45
CA ASP A 155 15.31 -27.68 -26.88
C ASP A 155 14.89 -26.30 -27.44
N TRP A 156 15.39 -25.20 -26.87
CA TRP A 156 15.14 -23.85 -27.39
C TRP A 156 16.05 -23.55 -28.60
N HIS A 157 15.62 -23.97 -29.80
CA HIS A 157 16.20 -23.53 -31.08
C HIS A 157 15.89 -22.06 -31.39
#